data_AF-A0A5B1QV04-F1
#
_entry.id   AF-A0A5B1QV04-F1
#
_cell.length_a   1.000
_cell.length_b   1.000
_cell.length_c   1.000
_cell.angle_alpha   90.00
_cell.angle_beta   90.00
_cell.angle_gamma   90.00
#
_symmetry.space_group_name_H-M   'P 1'
#
loop_
_entity.id
_entity.type
_entity.pdbx_description
1 polymer ?
#
loop_
_entity_poly.entity_id
_entity_poly.type
_entity_poly.pdbx_seq_one_letter_code
_entity_poly.pdbx_strand_id
1 'polypeptide(L)'
;PLSEIAVPLDHTRFYLLGQLEYYLSSQNLAQDFFLRKQMDSRGWIPIALLASFRRVRQLTPDAALVHEVLLLSTIVEVIGEHVRMGSGEWRQFVLPDAPASTVEVSELAGTEAEAEAAEGECEEGEEEDEDDEVEFVISKEVGQPWVSAS
;
A
#
# COMPACT_ATOMS: atom_id res chain seq x y z
N PRO A 1 -5.57 10.78 -0.26
CA PRO A 1 -5.46 9.32 -0.08
C PRO A 1 -5.59 8.98 1.39
N LEU A 2 -6.17 7.82 1.69
CA LEU A 2 -6.25 7.24 3.03
C LEU A 2 -4.96 6.51 3.40
N SER A 3 -4.26 5.93 2.42
CA SER A 3 -2.94 5.35 2.63
C SER A 3 -1.90 6.44 2.92
N GLU A 4 -1.11 6.24 3.97
CA GLU A 4 0.11 7.03 4.22
C GLU A 4 1.22 6.52 3.32
N ILE A 5 1.76 7.40 2.47
CA ILE A 5 2.76 7.03 1.47
C ILE A 5 4.08 7.69 1.86
N ALA A 6 5.11 6.87 2.05
CA ALA A 6 6.44 7.33 2.47
C ALA A 6 7.24 8.01 1.35
N VAL A 7 6.90 7.72 0.09
CA VAL A 7 7.58 8.29 -1.09
C VAL A 7 6.78 9.45 -1.68
N PRO A 8 7.44 10.54 -2.11
CA PRO A 8 6.76 11.63 -2.79
C PRO A 8 6.20 11.15 -4.13
N LEU A 9 4.87 11.17 -4.26
CA LEU A 9 4.17 10.88 -5.51
C LEU A 9 3.97 12.17 -6.33
N ASP A 10 3.90 12.02 -7.65
CA ASP A 10 3.38 13.09 -8.49
C ASP A 10 1.91 13.37 -8.17
N HIS A 11 1.50 14.61 -8.49
CA HIS A 11 0.14 15.08 -8.19
C HIS A 11 -0.92 14.17 -8.80
N THR A 12 -0.72 13.66 -10.02
CA THR A 12 -1.69 12.79 -10.70
C THR A 12 -1.86 11.47 -9.94
N ARG A 13 -0.78 10.76 -9.61
CA ARG A 13 -0.84 9.53 -8.82
C ARG A 13 -1.46 9.76 -7.44
N PHE A 14 -1.14 10.87 -6.77
CA PHE A 14 -1.71 11.21 -5.46
C PHE A 14 -3.24 11.38 -5.49
N TYR A 15 -3.76 12.15 -6.45
CA TYR A 15 -5.20 12.34 -6.61
C TYR A 15 -5.91 11.08 -7.11
N LEU A 16 -5.26 10.33 -8.01
CA LEU A 16 -5.78 9.07 -8.52
C LEU A 16 -5.95 8.05 -7.40
N LEU A 17 -4.95 7.90 -6.54
CA LEU A 17 -5.00 7.00 -5.39
C LEU A 17 -6.17 7.35 -4.47
N GLY A 18 -6.27 8.62 -4.07
CA GLY A 18 -7.37 9.06 -3.21
C GLY A 18 -8.74 8.83 -3.85
N GLN A 19 -8.86 8.95 -5.17
CA GLN A 19 -10.10 8.70 -5.87
C GLN A 19 -10.47 7.21 -5.92
N LEU A 20 -9.49 6.33 -6.12
CA LEU A 20 -9.69 4.88 -6.12
C LEU A 20 -10.05 4.36 -4.72
N GLU A 21 -9.33 4.81 -3.70
CA GLU A 21 -9.60 4.49 -2.30
C GLU A 21 -11.00 4.95 -1.87
N TYR A 22 -11.43 6.12 -2.33
CA TYR A 22 -12.79 6.58 -2.07
C TYR A 22 -13.84 5.65 -2.69
N TYR A 23 -13.67 5.19 -3.92
CA TYR A 23 -14.63 4.27 -4.55
C TYR A 23 -14.73 2.93 -3.80
N LEU A 24 -13.62 2.45 -3.28
CA LEU A 24 -13.54 1.20 -2.52
C LEU A 24 -13.78 1.41 -1.01
N SER A 25 -14.05 2.63 -0.55
CA SER A 25 -14.33 2.91 0.86
C SER A 25 -15.64 2.27 1.31
N SER A 26 -15.73 1.93 2.60
CA SER A 26 -16.91 1.28 3.16
C SER A 26 -18.17 2.14 3.01
N GLN A 27 -18.03 3.46 3.15
CA GLN A 27 -19.12 4.41 2.98
C GLN A 27 -19.63 4.41 1.53
N ASN A 28 -18.74 4.41 0.54
CA ASN A 28 -19.15 4.38 -0.86
C ASN A 28 -19.77 3.02 -1.22
N LEU A 29 -19.14 1.91 -0.82
CA LEU A 29 -19.66 0.57 -1.09
C LEU A 29 -21.02 0.32 -0.46
N ALA A 30 -21.33 0.90 0.71
CA ALA A 30 -22.65 0.78 1.32
C ALA A 30 -23.77 1.38 0.45
N GLN A 31 -23.47 2.48 -0.26
CA GLN A 31 -24.46 3.26 -1.01
C GLN A 31 -24.45 2.94 -2.52
N ASP A 32 -23.30 2.54 -3.07
CA ASP A 32 -23.11 2.36 -4.51
C ASP A 32 -23.47 0.93 -4.95
N PHE A 33 -24.73 0.77 -5.32
CA PHE A 33 -25.24 -0.51 -5.84
C PHE A 33 -24.64 -0.91 -7.20
N PHE A 34 -24.15 0.06 -7.99
CA PHE A 34 -23.52 -0.25 -9.26
C PHE A 34 -22.18 -0.95 -9.04
N LEU A 35 -21.35 -0.44 -8.12
CA LEU A 35 -20.11 -1.09 -7.73
C LEU A 35 -20.37 -2.49 -7.14
N ARG A 36 -21.37 -2.63 -6.26
CA ARG A 36 -21.74 -3.92 -5.67
C ARG A 36 -22.21 -4.96 -6.69
N LYS A 37 -22.88 -4.54 -7.76
CA LYS A 37 -23.28 -5.42 -8.88
C LYS A 37 -22.10 -5.94 -9.68
N GLN A 38 -20.97 -5.24 -9.64
CA GLN A 38 -19.75 -5.62 -10.36
C GLN A 38 -18.80 -6.45 -9.49
N MET A 39 -19.14 -6.64 -8.20
CA MET A 39 -18.42 -7.55 -7.32
C MET A 39 -18.77 -9.00 -7.66
N ASP A 40 -17.75 -9.85 -7.64
CA ASP A 40 -17.95 -11.29 -7.64
C ASP A 40 -18.25 -11.83 -6.23
N SER A 41 -18.45 -13.15 -6.12
CA SER A 41 -18.73 -13.83 -4.84
C SER A 41 -17.64 -13.67 -3.77
N ARG A 42 -16.44 -13.22 -4.16
CA ARG A 42 -15.29 -12.95 -3.29
C ARG A 42 -14.95 -11.45 -3.20
N GLY A 43 -15.85 -10.58 -3.67
CA GLY A 43 -15.73 -9.12 -3.59
C GLY A 43 -14.76 -8.49 -4.58
N TRP A 44 -14.26 -9.25 -5.56
CA TRP A 44 -13.36 -8.74 -6.59
C TRP A 44 -14.09 -7.94 -7.64
N ILE A 45 -13.44 -6.85 -8.06
CA ILE A 45 -13.90 -5.93 -9.09
C ILE A 45 -12.80 -5.81 -10.15
N PRO A 46 -13.12 -5.88 -11.45
CA PRO A 46 -12.14 -5.67 -12.51
C PRO A 46 -11.54 -4.25 -12.46
N ILE A 47 -10.22 -4.12 -12.54
CA ILE A 47 -9.54 -2.82 -12.54
C ILE A 47 -9.95 -1.98 -13.76
N ALA A 48 -10.18 -2.63 -14.90
CA ALA A 48 -10.70 -1.99 -16.11
C ALA A 48 -12.01 -1.23 -15.87
N LEU A 49 -12.87 -1.72 -14.96
CA LEU A 49 -14.10 -1.02 -14.59
C LEU A 49 -13.78 0.30 -13.89
N LEU A 50 -12.89 0.29 -12.88
CA LEU A 50 -12.49 1.49 -12.17
C LEU A 50 -11.82 2.49 -13.11
N ALA A 51 -10.96 2.02 -14.02
CA ALA A 51 -10.33 2.83 -15.05
C ALA A 51 -11.36 3.52 -15.98
N SER A 52 -12.56 2.95 -16.14
CA SER A 52 -13.62 3.53 -16.95
C SER A 52 -14.42 4.65 -16.25
N PHE A 53 -14.22 4.87 -14.94
CA PHE A 53 -14.98 5.87 -14.20
C PHE A 53 -14.63 7.28 -14.65
N ARG A 54 -15.62 8.17 -14.65
CA ARG A 54 -15.45 9.54 -15.17
C ARG A 54 -14.34 10.30 -14.45
N ARG A 55 -14.27 10.21 -13.12
CA ARG A 55 -13.25 10.90 -12.33
C ARG A 55 -11.85 10.31 -12.54
N VAL A 56 -11.77 8.99 -12.70
CA VAL A 56 -10.49 8.30 -13.00
C VAL A 56 -9.99 8.70 -14.40
N ARG A 57 -10.84 8.65 -15.42
CA ARG A 57 -10.51 9.06 -16.80
C ARG A 57 -10.11 10.52 -16.95
N GLN A 58 -10.59 11.39 -16.06
CA GLN A 58 -10.19 12.80 -16.04
C GLN A 58 -8.77 12.99 -15.50
N LEU A 59 -8.28 12.07 -14.68
CA LEU A 59 -6.92 12.10 -14.13
C LEU A 59 -5.93 11.38 -15.05
N THR A 60 -6.31 10.21 -15.58
CA THR A 60 -5.48 9.44 -16.50
C THR A 60 -6.30 8.63 -17.50
N PRO A 61 -5.91 8.59 -18.80
CA PRO A 61 -6.46 7.64 -19.76
C PRO A 61 -5.78 6.26 -19.70
N ASP A 62 -4.66 6.14 -18.98
CA ASP A 62 -3.85 4.92 -18.93
C ASP A 62 -4.32 3.98 -17.80
N ALA A 63 -4.77 2.79 -18.18
CA ALA A 63 -5.19 1.76 -17.24
C ALA A 63 -4.01 1.10 -16.51
N ALA A 64 -2.81 1.07 -17.11
CA ALA A 64 -1.62 0.54 -16.44
C ALA A 64 -1.26 1.40 -15.22
N LEU A 65 -1.33 2.73 -15.37
CA LEU A 65 -1.15 3.65 -14.25
C LEU A 65 -2.17 3.44 -13.12
N VAL A 66 -3.43 3.09 -13.45
CA VAL A 66 -4.44 2.78 -12.43
C VAL A 66 -4.05 1.54 -11.64
N HIS A 67 -3.57 0.49 -12.32
CA HIS A 67 -3.08 -0.73 -11.68
C HIS A 67 -1.90 -0.44 -10.75
N GLU A 68 -0.87 0.25 -11.24
CA GLU A 68 0.31 0.64 -10.47
C GLU A 68 -0.08 1.42 -9.20
N VAL A 69 -1.01 2.37 -9.32
CA VAL A 69 -1.45 3.18 -8.18
C VAL A 69 -2.24 2.36 -7.17
N LEU A 70 -3.04 1.38 -7.60
CA LEU A 70 -3.73 0.48 -6.67
C LEU A 70 -2.75 -0.36 -5.86
N LEU A 71 -1.62 -0.77 -6.43
CA LEU A 71 -0.56 -1.50 -5.71
C LEU A 71 0.09 -0.68 -4.59
N LEU A 72 0.03 0.64 -4.66
CA LEU A 72 0.56 1.54 -3.62
C LEU A 72 -0.40 1.68 -2.42
N SER A 73 -1.67 1.30 -2.58
CA SER A 73 -2.67 1.44 -1.54
C SER A 73 -2.54 0.33 -0.50
N THR A 74 -2.61 0.67 0.79
CA THR A 74 -2.56 -0.29 1.89
C THR A 74 -3.95 -0.78 2.33
N ILE A 75 -5.02 -0.19 1.80
CA ILE A 75 -6.41 -0.50 2.17
C ILE A 75 -7.13 -1.38 1.15
N VAL A 76 -6.48 -1.67 0.01
CA VAL A 76 -7.03 -2.50 -1.06
C VAL A 76 -6.09 -3.69 -1.31
N GLU A 77 -6.65 -4.76 -1.85
CA GLU A 77 -5.89 -5.92 -2.32
C GLU A 77 -6.03 -6.01 -3.83
N VAL A 78 -4.91 -6.29 -4.52
CA VAL A 78 -4.86 -6.44 -5.97
C VAL A 78 -4.35 -7.83 -6.30
N ILE A 79 -5.07 -8.56 -7.15
CA ILE A 79 -4.64 -9.85 -7.69
C ILE A 79 -4.90 -9.86 -9.20
N GLY A 80 -3.82 -9.94 -9.99
CA GLY A 80 -3.89 -9.83 -11.44
C GLY A 80 -4.57 -8.53 -11.86
N GLU A 81 -5.66 -8.64 -12.61
CA GLU A 81 -6.48 -7.52 -13.10
C GLU A 81 -7.69 -7.19 -12.22
N HIS A 82 -7.71 -7.69 -10.98
CA HIS A 82 -8.82 -7.53 -10.05
C HIS A 82 -8.39 -6.84 -8.76
N VAL A 83 -9.30 -6.06 -8.19
CA VAL A 83 -9.10 -5.35 -6.92
C VAL A 83 -10.29 -5.57 -5.99
N ARG A 84 -10.03 -5.63 -4.69
CA ARG A 84 -11.06 -5.58 -3.65
C ARG A 84 -10.60 -4.76 -2.45
N MET A 85 -11.52 -4.48 -1.53
CA MET A 85 -11.19 -3.90 -0.23
C MET A 85 -10.41 -4.89 0.65
N GLY A 86 -9.31 -4.45 1.25
CA GLY A 86 -8.40 -5.30 2.04
C GLY A 86 -8.82 -5.55 3.50
N SER A 87 -9.76 -4.76 4.06
CA SER A 87 -10.20 -4.91 5.46
C SER A 87 -11.05 -6.16 5.74
N GLY A 88 -11.38 -6.95 4.71
CA GLY A 88 -12.29 -8.10 4.81
C GLY A 88 -13.78 -7.75 4.88
N GLU A 89 -14.10 -6.47 5.11
CA GLU A 89 -15.47 -5.95 5.19
C GLU A 89 -16.24 -6.05 3.87
N TRP A 90 -15.54 -6.31 2.75
CA TRP A 90 -16.12 -6.52 1.43
C TRP A 90 -17.27 -7.54 1.42
N ARG A 91 -17.22 -8.56 2.30
CA ARG A 91 -18.22 -9.64 2.38
C ARG A 91 -19.65 -9.14 2.58
N GLN A 92 -19.83 -8.02 3.30
CA GLN A 92 -21.16 -7.46 3.55
C GLN A 92 -21.75 -6.72 2.34
N PHE A 93 -20.91 -6.35 1.37
CA PHE A 93 -21.29 -5.60 0.19
C PHE A 93 -21.60 -6.51 -1.01
N VAL A 94 -21.12 -7.75 -1.01
CA VAL A 94 -21.42 -8.78 -2.01
C VAL A 94 -22.93 -9.07 -2.04
N LEU A 95 -23.48 -9.14 -3.25
CA LEU A 95 -24.90 -9.43 -3.45
C LEU A 95 -25.17 -10.94 -3.43
N PRO A 96 -26.36 -11.41 -3.00
CA PRO A 96 -26.71 -12.83 -3.03
C PRO A 96 -26.67 -13.47 -4.43
N ASP A 97 -26.84 -12.64 -5.47
CA ASP A 97 -26.84 -13.02 -6.89
C ASP A 97 -25.46 -12.77 -7.56
N ALA A 98 -24.39 -12.60 -6.76
CA ALA A 98 -23.07 -12.31 -7.29
C ALA A 98 -22.51 -13.52 -8.07
N PRO A 99 -21.84 -13.29 -9.22
CA PRO A 99 -21.25 -14.36 -10.01
C PRO A 99 -20.12 -15.05 -9.25
N ALA A 100 -19.87 -16.32 -9.55
CA ALA A 100 -18.77 -17.06 -8.96
C ALA A 100 -17.42 -16.39 -9.31
N SER A 101 -16.59 -16.20 -8.29
CA SER A 101 -15.26 -15.64 -8.46
C SER A 101 -14.39 -16.51 -9.37
N THR A 102 -13.73 -15.88 -10.34
CA THR A 102 -12.72 -16.50 -11.22
C THR A 102 -11.29 -16.27 -10.69
N VAL A 103 -11.14 -15.48 -9.62
CA VAL A 103 -9.83 -15.19 -9.04
C VAL A 103 -9.39 -16.37 -8.17
N GLU A 104 -8.49 -17.16 -8.74
CA GLU A 104 -7.74 -18.22 -8.06
C GLU A 104 -6.79 -17.58 -7.05
N VAL A 105 -7.26 -17.43 -5.80
CA VAL A 105 -6.36 -17.13 -4.69
C VAL A 105 -5.60 -18.41 -4.40
N SER A 106 -4.40 -18.56 -4.95
CA SER A 106 -3.53 -19.70 -4.63
C SER A 106 -3.19 -19.64 -3.14
N GLU A 107 -3.89 -20.45 -2.33
CA GLU A 107 -3.70 -20.60 -0.88
C GLU A 107 -2.37 -21.33 -0.53
N LEU A 108 -1.25 -20.88 -1.08
CA LEU A 108 0.09 -21.39 -0.76
C LEU A 108 0.78 -20.46 0.25
N ALA A 109 0.27 -20.48 1.49
CA ALA A 109 1.00 -20.05 2.67
C ALA A 109 0.41 -20.78 3.90
N GLY A 110 0.81 -22.03 4.12
CA GLY A 110 0.28 -22.81 5.23
C GLY A 110 0.75 -24.26 5.39
N THR A 111 2.03 -24.57 5.22
CA THR A 111 2.76 -25.73 5.78
C THR A 111 4.24 -25.30 5.74
N GLU A 112 5.12 -25.36 6.75
CA GLU A 112 5.27 -26.17 7.96
C GLU A 112 6.14 -25.38 8.96
N ALA A 113 5.79 -25.47 10.25
CA ALA A 113 6.73 -25.20 11.32
C ALA A 113 7.63 -26.43 11.48
N GLU A 114 8.92 -26.29 11.25
CA GLU A 114 9.92 -27.22 11.78
C GLU A 114 10.98 -26.39 12.49
N ALA A 115 10.76 -26.21 13.79
CA ALA A 115 11.81 -25.92 14.74
C ALA A 115 12.36 -27.27 15.20
N GLU A 116 13.64 -27.54 14.97
CA GLU A 116 14.51 -28.36 15.82
C GLU A 116 15.94 -27.87 15.59
N ALA A 117 16.61 -27.53 16.68
CA ALA A 117 17.96 -27.00 16.76
C ALA A 117 19.01 -28.10 16.57
N ALA A 118 20.16 -27.75 16.00
CA ALA A 118 21.43 -28.40 16.30
C ALA A 118 22.62 -27.47 15.98
N GLU A 119 23.49 -27.38 16.96
CA GLU A 119 24.62 -26.47 17.14
C GLU A 119 25.85 -27.01 16.38
N GLY A 120 26.76 -26.12 15.92
CA GLY A 120 27.98 -26.55 15.24
C GLY A 120 28.84 -25.40 14.72
N GLU A 121 29.79 -25.00 15.55
CA GLU A 121 30.91 -24.06 15.44
C GLU A 121 31.58 -23.93 14.05
N CYS A 122 31.87 -22.69 13.63
CA CYS A 122 32.97 -22.35 12.73
C CYS A 122 33.60 -21.04 13.22
N GLU A 123 34.78 -21.17 13.81
CA GLU A 123 35.60 -20.10 14.38
C GLU A 123 36.57 -19.55 13.33
N GLU A 124 36.71 -18.22 13.40
CA GLU A 124 37.80 -17.31 12.99
C GLU A 124 38.35 -17.23 11.56
N GLY A 125 38.28 -15.99 11.08
CA GLY A 125 39.19 -15.36 10.13
C GLY A 125 39.02 -13.85 10.22
N GLU A 126 39.85 -13.21 11.05
CA GLU A 126 40.18 -11.77 11.03
C GLU A 126 40.61 -11.39 9.59
N GLU A 127 40.36 -10.18 9.11
CA GLU A 127 41.27 -9.03 9.22
C GLU A 127 40.50 -7.71 8.96
N GLU A 128 41.06 -6.68 9.58
CA GLU A 128 40.69 -5.27 9.64
C GLU A 128 40.86 -4.54 8.29
N ASP A 129 40.23 -3.37 8.12
CA ASP A 129 40.95 -2.15 7.70
C ASP A 129 40.00 -0.92 7.56
N GLU A 130 40.42 0.13 8.26
CA GLU A 130 40.29 1.58 8.01
C GLU A 130 38.92 2.28 8.02
N ASP A 131 38.63 2.86 9.18
CA ASP A 131 38.41 4.31 9.42
C ASP A 131 37.91 5.20 8.27
N ASP A 132 36.68 5.68 8.39
CA ASP A 132 36.32 7.04 7.96
C ASP A 132 35.40 7.66 9.04
N GLU A 133 36.03 8.30 10.01
CA GLU A 133 35.42 9.18 11.01
C GLU A 133 34.91 10.46 10.31
N VAL A 134 33.60 10.54 10.07
CA VAL A 134 32.99 11.81 9.62
C VAL A 134 32.73 12.72 10.83
N GLU A 135 33.74 13.54 11.15
CA GLU A 135 33.67 14.64 12.12
C GLU A 135 32.64 15.70 11.67
N PHE A 136 31.41 15.63 12.20
CA PHE A 136 30.44 16.72 12.07
C PHE A 136 30.87 17.89 12.96
N VAL A 137 31.59 18.83 12.36
CA VAL A 137 31.99 20.11 12.97
C VAL A 137 30.74 20.89 13.39
N ILE A 138 30.44 20.86 14.69
CA ILE A 138 29.53 21.81 15.34
C ILE A 138 30.19 23.19 15.23
N SER A 139 29.68 24.02 14.31
CA SER A 139 30.01 25.44 14.27
C SER A 139 29.50 26.13 15.53
N LYS A 140 30.43 26.35 16.45
CA LYS A 140 30.30 27.22 17.61
C LYS A 140 30.83 28.59 17.23
N GLU A 141 29.94 29.54 16.99
CA GLU A 141 30.31 30.95 17.09
C GLU A 141 30.12 31.43 18.53
N VAL A 142 31.18 32.04 19.04
CA VAL A 142 31.42 32.44 20.43
C VAL A 142 31.20 33.95 20.54
N GLY A 143 30.56 34.42 21.61
CA GLY A 143 30.51 35.85 21.92
C GLY A 143 29.56 36.27 23.04
N GLN A 144 29.84 35.90 24.29
CA GLN A 144 29.36 36.61 25.49
C GLN A 144 30.06 38.00 25.62
N PRO A 145 29.78 38.93 26.57
CA PRO A 145 29.04 38.82 27.85
C PRO A 145 28.18 40.06 28.25
N TRP A 146 27.78 40.15 29.54
CA TRP A 146 27.42 41.33 30.40
C TRP A 146 26.03 41.99 30.15
N VAL A 147 25.08 42.18 31.10
CA VAL A 147 25.06 42.29 32.58
C VAL A 147 23.69 41.99 33.19
N SER A 148 23.71 41.60 34.48
CA SER A 148 22.61 41.79 35.43
C SER A 148 22.57 43.22 35.97
N ALA A 149 21.38 43.83 36.02
CA ALA A 149 20.93 44.91 36.92
C ALA A 149 19.47 45.22 36.54
N SER A 150 18.50 45.42 37.42
CA SER A 150 18.39 45.46 38.89
C SER A 150 16.92 45.21 39.24
#